data_AF-A0A9W6ZCE7-F1
#
_entry.id   AF-A0A9W6ZCE7-F1
#
_cell.length_a   1.000
_cell.length_b   1.000
_cell.length_c   1.000
_cell.angle_alpha   90.00
_cell.angle_beta   90.00
_cell.angle_gamma   90.00
#
_symmetry.space_group_name_H-M   'P 1'
#
loop_
_entity.id
_entity.type
_entity.pdbx_description
1 polymer ?
#
loop_
_entity_poly.entity_id
_entity_poly.type
_entity_poly.pdbx_seq_one_letter_code
_entity_poly.pdbx_strand_id
1 'polypeptide(L)'
;MYQQQEAVYYALFAEVTEAKSLLEQTALLTRGRPLYGKILKCIDSYIKNDLKMLRVSPTLLLSRRPDLDPLESIMYYTSVGTPSAVYDTVRTLRQARATRLGALQRKLPSAHMFLLWVLAGIELVSFPLLGAGTQTIGGYNILTVEGVLFGVMTFGIVLTLRTIGELWEGRGGVYNVDGVLETMVTGLEEELDERRREAEESEGSIQIQIPDVPERRK
;
A
#
# COMPACT_ATOMS: atom_id res chain seq x y z
N MET A 1 18.22 -5.02 1.93
CA MET A 1 17.19 -4.18 2.58
C MET A 1 16.79 -3.01 1.70
N TYR A 2 17.72 -2.19 1.18
CA TYR A 2 17.42 -1.17 0.13
C TYR A 2 16.70 -1.77 -1.09
N GLN A 3 17.14 -2.92 -1.59
CA GLN A 3 16.46 -3.64 -2.67
C GLN A 3 15.00 -4.00 -2.37
N GLN A 4 14.62 -4.15 -1.09
CA GLN A 4 13.23 -4.44 -0.71
C GLN A 4 12.37 -3.17 -0.76
N GLN A 5 12.89 -2.04 -0.29
CA GLN A 5 12.21 -0.74 -0.40
C GLN A 5 12.06 -0.33 -1.87
N GLU A 6 13.11 -0.54 -2.66
CA GLU A 6 13.12 -0.33 -4.11
C GLU A 6 12.12 -1.26 -4.82
N ALA A 7 12.05 -2.54 -4.46
CA ALA A 7 11.06 -3.47 -5.01
C ALA A 7 9.62 -3.06 -4.66
N VAL A 8 9.37 -2.57 -3.45
CA VAL A 8 8.05 -2.02 -3.06
C VAL A 8 7.72 -0.78 -3.88
N TYR A 9 8.68 0.12 -4.09
CA TYR A 9 8.51 1.30 -4.93
C TYR A 9 8.16 0.95 -6.38
N TYR A 10 8.94 0.08 -7.02
CA TYR A 10 8.68 -0.34 -8.40
C TYR A 10 7.35 -1.09 -8.55
N ALA A 11 6.99 -1.94 -7.59
CA ALA A 11 5.72 -2.64 -7.61
C ALA A 11 4.53 -1.68 -7.48
N LEU A 12 4.62 -0.69 -6.59
CA LEU A 12 3.62 0.36 -6.45
C LEU A 12 3.48 1.22 -7.70
N PHE A 13 4.61 1.65 -8.26
CA PHE A 13 4.63 2.45 -9.48
C PHE A 13 3.99 1.70 -10.67
N ALA A 14 4.32 0.42 -10.83
CA ALA A 14 3.72 -0.44 -11.85
C ALA A 14 2.21 -0.55 -11.64
N GLU A 15 1.73 -0.79 -10.41
CA GLU A 15 0.29 -0.91 -10.12
C GLU A 15 -0.48 0.38 -10.42
N VAL A 16 0.06 1.56 -10.05
CA VAL A 16 -0.57 2.84 -10.37
C VAL A 16 -0.61 3.09 -11.88
N THR A 17 0.47 2.76 -12.58
CA THR A 17 0.55 2.94 -14.04
C THR A 17 -0.46 2.05 -14.76
N GLU A 18 -0.61 0.80 -14.34
CA GLU A 18 -1.62 -0.12 -14.88
C GLU A 18 -3.05 0.35 -14.54
N ALA A 19 -3.27 0.89 -13.33
CA ALA A 19 -4.57 1.44 -12.94
C ALA A 19 -4.96 2.65 -13.81
N LYS A 20 -3.99 3.50 -14.16
CA LYS A 20 -4.21 4.60 -15.12
C LYS A 20 -4.52 4.08 -16.52
N SER A 21 -3.79 3.07 -16.99
CA SER A 21 -4.07 2.45 -18.30
C SER A 21 -5.48 1.87 -18.36
N LEU A 22 -5.93 1.21 -17.28
CA LEU A 22 -7.31 0.70 -17.16
C LEU A 22 -8.34 1.84 -17.26
N LEU A 23 -8.09 2.97 -16.60
CA LEU A 23 -8.95 4.15 -16.64
C LEU A 23 -9.02 4.79 -18.05
N GLU A 24 -7.90 4.85 -18.77
CA GLU A 24 -7.87 5.30 -20.18
C GLU A 24 -8.63 4.34 -21.11
N GLN A 25 -8.39 3.04 -20.99
CA GLN A 25 -9.04 2.03 -21.85
C GLN A 25 -10.55 1.94 -21.61
N THR A 26 -10.98 2.00 -20.35
CA THR A 26 -12.40 2.00 -20.00
C THR A 26 -13.11 3.24 -20.54
N ALA A 27 -12.47 4.41 -20.47
CA ALA A 27 -13.00 5.61 -21.11
C ALA A 27 -13.11 5.44 -22.63
N LEU A 28 -12.07 4.97 -23.32
CA LEU A 28 -12.13 4.78 -24.78
C LEU A 28 -13.28 3.85 -25.22
N LEU A 29 -13.57 2.80 -24.46
CA LEU A 29 -14.56 1.80 -24.83
C LEU A 29 -16.00 2.13 -24.40
N THR A 30 -16.15 2.92 -23.34
CA THR A 30 -17.47 3.12 -22.71
C THR A 30 -17.90 4.57 -22.59
N ARG A 31 -17.09 5.54 -23.02
CA ARG A 31 -17.49 6.97 -23.05
C ARG A 31 -18.78 7.15 -23.85
N GLY A 32 -19.79 7.71 -23.20
CA GLY A 32 -21.14 7.89 -23.76
C GLY A 32 -22.10 6.69 -23.57
N ARG A 33 -21.69 5.61 -22.90
CA ARG A 33 -22.59 4.51 -22.50
C ARG A 33 -23.01 4.66 -21.04
N PRO A 34 -24.24 4.25 -20.66
CA PRO A 34 -24.73 4.29 -19.27
C PRO A 34 -23.96 3.35 -18.32
N LEU A 35 -23.08 2.51 -18.86
CA LEU A 35 -22.23 1.61 -18.10
C LEU A 35 -20.99 2.31 -17.53
N TYR A 36 -20.60 3.45 -18.10
CA TYR A 36 -19.34 4.14 -17.77
C TYR A 36 -19.29 4.59 -16.32
N GLY A 37 -20.36 5.22 -15.82
CA GLY A 37 -20.44 5.65 -14.41
C GLY A 37 -20.31 4.50 -13.41
N LYS A 38 -20.84 3.32 -13.75
CA LYS A 38 -20.70 2.12 -12.90
C LYS A 38 -19.27 1.60 -12.87
N ILE A 39 -18.57 1.60 -14.00
CA ILE A 39 -17.16 1.19 -14.09
C ILE A 39 -16.26 2.16 -13.31
N LEU A 40 -16.46 3.47 -13.47
CA LEU A 40 -15.72 4.49 -12.72
C LEU A 40 -15.85 4.29 -11.20
N LYS A 41 -17.07 3.97 -10.71
CA LYS A 41 -17.30 3.67 -9.30
C LYS A 41 -16.54 2.41 -8.82
N CYS A 42 -16.40 1.40 -9.67
CA CYS A 42 -15.59 0.23 -9.34
C CYS A 42 -14.10 0.58 -9.25
N ILE A 43 -13.59 1.40 -10.17
CA ILE A 43 -12.19 1.88 -10.14
C ILE A 43 -11.94 2.74 -8.89
N ASP A 44 -12.86 3.63 -8.54
CA ASP A 44 -12.79 4.41 -7.30
C ASP A 44 -12.71 3.53 -6.06
N SER A 45 -13.56 2.50 -6.00
CA SER A 45 -13.54 1.52 -4.91
C SER A 45 -12.21 0.78 -4.84
N TYR A 46 -11.60 0.44 -5.98
CA TYR A 46 -10.26 -0.16 -6.02
C TYR A 46 -9.19 0.78 -5.45
N ILE A 47 -9.18 2.05 -5.86
CA ILE A 47 -8.19 3.03 -5.41
C ILE A 47 -8.32 3.25 -3.88
N LYS A 48 -9.54 3.47 -3.40
CA LYS A 48 -9.81 3.78 -1.98
C LYS A 48 -9.64 2.57 -1.06
N ASN A 49 -10.16 1.40 -1.46
CA ASN A 49 -10.25 0.22 -0.59
C ASN A 49 -9.13 -0.80 -0.79
N ASP A 50 -8.21 -0.58 -1.73
CA ASP A 50 -7.06 -1.45 -1.97
C ASP A 50 -5.75 -0.68 -2.11
N LEU A 51 -5.68 0.24 -3.07
CA LEU A 51 -4.44 0.95 -3.39
C LEU A 51 -3.98 1.86 -2.25
N LYS A 52 -4.92 2.55 -1.58
CA LYS A 52 -4.66 3.35 -0.36
C LYS A 52 -4.49 2.50 0.90
N MET A 53 -4.99 1.26 0.93
CA MET A 53 -4.95 0.39 2.11
C MET A 53 -3.60 -0.33 2.30
N LEU A 54 -2.52 0.45 2.30
CA LEU A 54 -1.14 -0.05 2.38
C LEU A 54 -0.74 -0.55 3.78
N ARG A 55 -1.52 -0.17 4.80
CA ARG A 55 -1.32 -0.55 6.21
C ARG A 55 -1.97 -1.88 6.57
N VAL A 56 -2.92 -2.34 5.74
CA VAL A 56 -3.65 -3.59 6.00
C VAL A 56 -2.74 -4.76 5.65
N SER A 57 -2.82 -5.84 6.42
CA SER A 57 -2.00 -7.02 6.15
C SER A 57 -2.27 -7.55 4.73
N PRO A 58 -1.23 -7.84 3.94
CA PRO A 58 -1.40 -8.27 2.55
C PRO A 58 -2.19 -9.59 2.46
N THR A 59 -2.10 -10.42 3.49
CA THR A 59 -2.87 -11.66 3.65
C THR A 59 -4.37 -11.40 3.70
N LEU A 60 -4.82 -10.33 4.37
CA LEU A 60 -6.24 -9.99 4.45
C LEU A 60 -6.78 -9.56 3.08
N LEU A 61 -5.98 -8.76 2.34
CA LEU A 61 -6.33 -8.30 0.99
C LEU A 61 -6.38 -9.46 -0.02
N LEU A 62 -5.44 -10.41 0.07
CA LEU A 62 -5.43 -11.65 -0.73
C LEU A 62 -6.57 -12.60 -0.38
N SER A 63 -7.00 -12.63 0.89
CA SER A 63 -8.10 -13.50 1.35
C SER A 63 -9.50 -12.96 1.06
N ARG A 64 -9.62 -11.77 0.45
CA ARG A 64 -10.92 -11.22 0.07
C ARG A 64 -11.57 -12.15 -0.94
N ARG A 65 -12.88 -12.36 -0.77
CA ARG A 65 -13.65 -13.20 -1.68
C ARG A 65 -13.74 -12.52 -3.08
N PRO A 66 -13.77 -13.31 -4.17
CA PRO A 66 -13.81 -12.77 -5.54
C PRO A 66 -15.02 -11.88 -5.86
N ASP A 67 -16.16 -12.12 -5.19
CA ASP A 67 -17.40 -11.32 -5.31
C ASP A 67 -17.23 -9.89 -4.76
N LEU A 68 -16.23 -9.66 -3.92
CA LEU A 68 -15.88 -8.35 -3.36
C LEU A 68 -14.73 -7.67 -4.12
N ASP A 69 -14.19 -8.27 -5.18
CA ASP A 69 -13.10 -7.68 -5.97
C ASP A 69 -13.66 -6.68 -7.00
N PRO A 70 -13.37 -5.36 -6.86
CA PRO A 70 -13.85 -4.37 -7.82
C PRO A 70 -13.34 -4.62 -9.24
N LEU A 71 -12.17 -5.26 -9.40
CA LEU A 71 -11.62 -5.63 -10.70
C LEU A 71 -12.45 -6.72 -11.40
N GLU A 72 -13.02 -7.65 -10.63
CA GLU A 72 -13.93 -8.68 -11.17
C GLU A 72 -15.23 -8.06 -11.67
N SER A 73 -15.73 -7.04 -10.95
CA SER A 73 -16.92 -6.28 -11.38
C SER A 73 -16.67 -5.56 -12.71
N ILE A 74 -15.51 -4.91 -12.89
CA ILE A 74 -15.12 -4.25 -14.15
C ILE A 74 -15.05 -5.28 -15.28
N MET A 75 -14.47 -6.44 -15.02
CA MET A 75 -14.40 -7.52 -16.00
C MET A 75 -15.79 -7.99 -16.40
N TYR A 76 -16.70 -8.21 -15.44
CA TYR A 76 -18.09 -8.60 -15.71
C TYR A 76 -18.84 -7.58 -16.57
N TYR A 77 -18.65 -6.28 -16.32
CA TYR A 77 -19.26 -5.21 -17.12
C TYR A 77 -18.69 -5.13 -18.54
N THR A 78 -17.44 -5.57 -18.75
CA THR A 78 -16.74 -5.45 -20.03
C THR A 78 -16.60 -6.77 -20.79
N SER A 79 -17.05 -7.90 -20.23
CA SER A 79 -16.84 -9.26 -20.76
C SER A 79 -17.79 -9.71 -21.87
N VAL A 80 -18.58 -8.81 -22.48
CA VAL A 80 -19.45 -9.18 -23.61
C VAL A 80 -18.69 -9.14 -24.94
N GLY A 81 -18.32 -10.32 -25.46
CA GLY A 81 -18.13 -10.55 -26.91
C GLY A 81 -16.76 -11.10 -27.36
N THR A 82 -15.64 -10.65 -26.80
CA THR A 82 -14.27 -11.08 -27.15
C THR A 82 -13.31 -10.62 -26.05
N PRO A 83 -12.13 -11.26 -25.85
CA PRO A 83 -11.10 -10.70 -24.97
C PRO A 83 -10.76 -9.28 -25.46
N SER A 84 -11.19 -8.29 -24.69
CA SER A 84 -10.97 -6.87 -24.96
C SER A 84 -9.64 -6.45 -24.34
N ALA A 85 -9.04 -5.37 -24.83
CA ALA A 85 -7.85 -4.76 -24.22
C ALA A 85 -8.00 -4.54 -22.70
N VAL A 86 -9.24 -4.33 -22.22
CA VAL A 86 -9.59 -4.21 -20.79
C VAL A 86 -9.31 -5.49 -20.00
N TYR A 87 -9.50 -6.67 -20.59
CA TYR A 87 -9.19 -7.92 -19.92
C TYR A 87 -7.69 -8.04 -19.65
N ASP A 88 -6.87 -7.69 -20.65
CA ASP A 88 -5.42 -7.73 -20.53
C ASP A 88 -4.92 -6.72 -19.48
N THR A 89 -5.50 -5.50 -19.42
CA THR A 89 -5.13 -4.53 -18.38
C THR A 89 -5.61 -4.90 -16.99
N VAL A 90 -6.80 -5.49 -16.84
CA VAL A 90 -7.23 -6.02 -15.54
C VAL A 90 -6.31 -7.16 -15.10
N ARG A 91 -5.84 -7.99 -16.03
CA ARG A 91 -4.89 -9.07 -15.75
C ARG A 91 -3.53 -8.53 -15.33
N THR A 92 -2.95 -7.56 -16.05
CA THR A 92 -1.66 -6.95 -15.69
C THR A 92 -1.77 -6.19 -14.37
N LEU A 93 -2.88 -5.49 -14.11
CA LEU A 93 -3.14 -4.84 -12.84
C LEU A 93 -3.19 -5.83 -11.67
N ARG A 94 -3.84 -7.00 -11.84
CA ARG A 94 -3.83 -8.07 -10.83
C ARG A 94 -2.43 -8.62 -10.58
N GLN A 95 -1.61 -8.75 -11.61
CA GLN A 95 -0.21 -9.18 -11.48
C GLN A 95 0.62 -8.13 -10.73
N ALA A 96 0.43 -6.84 -11.05
CA ALA A 96 1.10 -5.74 -10.35
C ALA A 96 0.69 -5.69 -8.87
N ARG A 97 -0.60 -5.83 -8.57
CA ARG A 97 -1.13 -5.96 -7.21
C ARG A 97 -0.51 -7.14 -6.46
N ALA A 98 -0.46 -8.33 -7.06
CA ALA A 98 0.17 -9.50 -6.45
C ALA A 98 1.67 -9.26 -6.15
N THR A 99 2.36 -8.56 -7.07
CA THR A 99 3.78 -8.18 -6.90
C THR A 99 3.97 -7.20 -5.75
N ARG A 100 3.10 -6.19 -5.61
CA ARG A 100 3.08 -5.29 -4.45
C ARG A 100 2.85 -6.06 -3.16
N LEU A 101 1.82 -6.90 -3.11
CA LEU A 101 1.46 -7.65 -1.90
C LEU A 101 2.58 -8.64 -1.49
N GLY A 102 3.28 -9.22 -2.47
CA GLY A 102 4.47 -10.03 -2.24
C GLY A 102 5.67 -9.21 -1.74
N ALA A 103 5.88 -8.01 -2.28
CA ALA A 103 6.94 -7.10 -1.82
C ALA A 103 6.68 -6.57 -0.39
N LEU A 104 5.39 -6.38 -0.03
CA LEU A 104 4.94 -5.99 1.31
C LEU A 104 4.92 -7.16 2.31
N GLN A 105 5.05 -8.41 1.85
CA GLN A 105 5.09 -9.55 2.74
C GLN A 105 6.37 -9.49 3.59
N ARG A 106 6.18 -9.33 4.90
CA ARG A 106 7.28 -9.23 5.88
C ARG A 106 8.06 -10.55 5.89
N LYS A 107 9.35 -10.48 5.53
CA LYS A 107 10.26 -11.63 5.55
C LYS A 107 10.73 -12.00 6.96
N LEU A 108 10.58 -11.11 7.94
CA LEU A 108 11.02 -11.34 9.32
C LEU A 108 9.82 -11.56 10.25
N PRO A 109 9.71 -12.73 10.91
CA PRO A 109 8.64 -13.00 11.87
C PRO A 109 8.77 -12.07 13.08
N SER A 110 7.65 -11.58 13.59
CA SER A 110 7.57 -10.70 14.77
C SER A 110 8.27 -11.30 16.01
N ALA A 111 8.30 -12.63 16.10
CA ALA A 111 9.00 -13.35 17.15
C ALA A 111 10.51 -13.05 17.21
N HIS A 112 11.17 -12.86 16.06
CA HIS A 112 12.60 -12.55 16.04
C HIS A 112 12.87 -11.13 16.55
N MET A 113 11.99 -10.18 16.23
CA MET A 113 12.09 -8.81 16.74
C MET A 113 11.91 -8.77 18.26
N PHE A 114 10.94 -9.53 18.77
CA PHE A 114 10.73 -9.67 20.21
C PHE A 114 11.95 -10.30 20.90
N LEU A 115 12.53 -11.34 20.32
CA LEU A 115 13.72 -11.99 20.86
C LEU A 115 14.92 -11.03 20.94
N LEU A 116 15.14 -10.20 19.91
CA LEU A 116 16.19 -9.18 19.90
C LEU A 116 15.98 -8.11 20.98
N TRP A 117 14.74 -7.69 21.19
CA TRP A 117 14.38 -6.75 22.26
C TRP A 117 14.65 -7.33 23.65
N VAL A 118 14.28 -8.60 23.86
CA VAL A 118 14.53 -9.30 25.13
C VAL A 118 16.03 -9.50 25.36
N LEU A 119 16.77 -9.90 24.33
CA LEU A 119 18.22 -10.10 24.41
C LEU A 119 18.94 -8.80 24.78
N ALA A 120 18.61 -7.69 24.09
CA ALA A 120 19.17 -6.38 24.39
C ALA A 120 18.84 -5.90 25.82
N GLY A 121 17.61 -6.18 26.29
CA GLY A 121 17.21 -5.89 27.67
C GLY A 121 18.05 -6.68 28.69
N ILE A 122 18.27 -7.98 28.45
CA ILE A 122 19.08 -8.83 29.33
C ILE A 122 20.54 -8.35 29.35
N GLU A 123 21.11 -8.01 28.20
CA GLU A 123 22.48 -7.50 28.10
C GLU A 123 22.64 -6.17 28.85
N LEU A 124 21.70 -5.24 28.69
CA LEU A 124 21.73 -3.92 29.32
C LEU A 124 21.57 -3.98 30.84
N VAL A 125 20.81 -4.95 31.35
CA VAL A 125 20.65 -5.19 32.80
C VAL A 125 21.85 -5.93 33.40
N SER A 126 22.53 -6.77 32.61
CA SER A 126 23.67 -7.56 33.09
C SER A 126 24.89 -6.68 33.40
N PHE A 127 25.11 -5.59 32.66
CA PHE A 127 26.26 -4.70 32.87
C PHE A 127 26.27 -3.96 34.21
N PRO A 128 25.18 -3.27 34.62
CA PRO A 128 25.11 -2.64 35.95
C PRO A 128 25.23 -3.65 37.11
N LEU A 129 24.73 -4.87 36.92
CA LEU A 129 24.82 -5.94 37.92
C LEU A 129 26.27 -6.40 38.12
N LEU A 130 27.02 -6.55 37.03
CA LEU A 130 28.45 -6.87 37.07
C LEU A 130 29.27 -5.70 37.63
N GLY A 131 28.95 -4.47 37.24
CA GLY A 131 29.63 -3.25 37.72
C GLY A 131 29.44 -2.96 39.21
N ALA A 132 28.27 -3.28 39.77
CA ALA A 132 28.05 -3.22 41.22
C ALA A 132 28.95 -4.22 41.96
N GLY A 133 29.22 -5.38 41.35
CA GLY A 133 30.14 -6.39 41.89
C GLY A 133 31.61 -5.97 41.81
N THR A 134 32.06 -5.42 40.68
CA THR A 134 33.46 -5.00 40.47
C THR A 134 33.85 -3.82 41.36
N GLN A 135 32.92 -2.92 41.68
CA GLN A 135 33.16 -1.80 42.59
C GLN A 135 33.63 -2.25 43.99
N THR A 136 33.18 -3.41 44.45
CA THR A 136 33.57 -3.94 45.77
C THR A 136 35.03 -4.41 45.83
N ILE A 137 35.68 -4.66 44.69
CA ILE A 137 37.03 -5.24 44.59
C ILE A 137 38.04 -4.27 43.94
N GLY A 138 37.61 -3.44 42.99
CA GLY A 138 38.49 -2.71 42.07
C GLY A 138 38.74 -1.21 42.35
N GLY A 139 37.99 -0.59 43.28
CA GLY A 139 38.13 0.84 43.57
C GLY A 139 37.59 1.78 42.47
N TYR A 140 37.68 3.10 42.72
CA TYR A 140 37.00 4.15 41.93
C TYR A 140 37.42 4.27 40.45
N ASN A 141 38.66 3.90 40.10
CA ASN A 141 39.18 4.06 38.74
C ASN A 141 38.64 3.01 37.74
N ILE A 142 38.15 1.87 38.23
CA ILE A 142 37.54 0.84 37.38
C ILE A 142 36.11 1.24 37.01
N LEU A 143 35.40 1.93 37.91
CA LEU A 143 34.02 2.38 37.71
C LEU A 143 33.91 3.41 36.56
N THR A 144 34.88 4.31 36.41
CA THR A 144 34.89 5.32 35.35
C THR A 144 35.12 4.71 33.97
N VAL A 145 36.02 3.71 33.86
CA VAL A 145 36.25 2.98 32.61
C VAL A 145 35.04 2.14 32.22
N GLU A 146 34.43 1.47 33.20
CA GLU A 146 33.23 0.64 33.00
C GLU A 146 32.02 1.48 32.56
N GLY A 147 31.84 2.68 33.13
CA GLY A 147 30.78 3.61 32.71
C GLY A 147 30.93 4.09 31.27
N VAL A 148 32.15 4.35 30.80
CA VAL A 148 32.40 4.74 29.40
C VAL A 148 32.11 3.57 28.45
N LEU A 149 32.52 2.35 28.79
CA LEU A 149 32.25 1.15 27.99
C LEU A 149 30.74 0.86 27.92
N PHE A 150 30.01 1.01 29.04
CA PHE A 150 28.56 0.89 29.07
C PHE A 150 27.88 1.95 28.20
N GLY A 151 28.36 3.19 28.21
CA GLY A 151 27.85 4.26 27.34
C GLY A 151 28.00 3.93 25.85
N VAL A 152 29.15 3.42 25.44
CA VAL A 152 29.39 3.01 24.04
C VAL A 152 28.49 1.82 23.64
N MET A 153 28.36 0.84 24.54
CA MET A 153 27.52 -0.33 24.29
C MET A 153 26.04 0.02 24.18
N THR A 154 25.50 0.78 25.14
CA THR A 154 24.10 1.21 25.12
C THR A 154 23.79 2.04 23.89
N PHE A 155 24.70 2.92 23.47
CA PHE A 155 24.57 3.65 22.21
C PHE A 155 24.51 2.71 21.00
N GLY A 156 25.39 1.72 20.92
CA GLY A 156 25.39 0.71 19.85
C GLY A 156 24.11 -0.14 19.81
N ILE A 157 23.61 -0.57 20.97
CA ILE A 157 22.37 -1.34 21.12
C ILE A 157 21.17 -0.50 20.70
N VAL A 158 21.05 0.74 21.16
CA VAL A 158 19.94 1.64 20.79
C VAL A 158 19.99 1.97 19.30
N LEU A 159 21.17 2.23 18.73
CA LEU A 159 21.34 2.48 17.30
C LEU A 159 20.90 1.26 16.47
N THR A 160 21.33 0.06 16.86
CA THR A 160 20.97 -1.18 16.14
C THR A 160 19.50 -1.52 16.27
N LEU A 161 18.90 -1.42 17.46
CA LEU A 161 17.45 -1.60 17.66
C LEU A 161 16.62 -0.58 16.88
N ARG A 162 17.04 0.68 16.86
CA ARG A 162 16.32 1.73 16.14
C ARG A 162 16.42 1.54 14.63
N THR A 163 17.61 1.25 14.11
CA THR A 163 17.79 0.96 12.68
C THR A 163 17.02 -0.29 12.27
N ILE A 164 17.08 -1.38 13.06
CA ILE A 164 16.31 -2.61 12.81
C ILE A 164 14.80 -2.35 12.90
N GLY A 165 14.34 -1.54 13.85
CA GLY A 165 12.94 -1.15 14.01
C GLY A 165 12.42 -0.36 12.81
N GLU A 166 13.15 0.69 12.41
CA GLU A 166 12.85 1.49 11.21
C GLU A 166 12.84 0.62 9.94
N LEU A 167 13.72 -0.38 9.87
CA LEU A 167 13.77 -1.33 8.75
C LEU A 167 12.65 -2.39 8.80
N TRP A 168 12.17 -2.78 9.99
CA TRP A 168 11.12 -3.79 10.17
C TRP A 168 9.73 -3.26 9.89
N GLU A 169 9.48 -2.00 10.25
CA GLU A 169 8.18 -1.37 10.00
C GLU A 169 7.95 -1.16 8.49
N GLY A 170 9.03 -1.10 7.70
CA GLY A 170 8.99 -1.08 6.22
C GLY A 170 8.31 0.15 5.61
N ARG A 171 7.77 1.05 6.46
CA ARG A 171 7.10 2.31 6.14
C ARG A 171 7.24 3.26 7.33
N GLY A 172 7.52 4.54 7.04
CA GLY A 172 7.70 5.60 8.05
C GLY A 172 9.13 6.10 8.28
N GLY A 173 10.12 5.61 7.52
CA GLY A 173 11.50 6.11 7.58
C GLY A 173 11.76 7.32 6.67
N VAL A 174 12.87 8.01 6.91
CA VAL A 174 13.37 9.23 6.22
C VAL A 174 13.44 9.12 4.68
N TYR A 175 13.34 7.90 4.12
CA TYR A 175 13.38 7.59 2.68
C TYR A 175 11.98 7.32 2.09
N ASN A 176 11.05 8.25 2.31
CA ASN A 176 9.62 7.98 2.21
C ASN A 176 9.09 7.81 0.77
N VAL A 177 8.68 6.59 0.42
CA VAL A 177 7.92 6.25 -0.80
C VAL A 177 6.47 6.77 -0.73
N ASP A 178 5.96 7.04 0.48
CA ASP A 178 4.56 7.41 0.67
C ASP A 178 4.22 8.77 0.08
N GLY A 179 5.13 9.75 0.12
CA GLY A 179 4.86 11.08 -0.46
C GLY A 179 4.71 11.05 -1.98
N VAL A 180 5.54 10.24 -2.66
CA VAL A 180 5.44 10.05 -4.12
C VAL A 180 4.18 9.27 -4.46
N LEU A 181 3.88 8.22 -3.71
CA LEU A 181 2.68 7.43 -3.90
C LEU A 181 1.40 8.26 -3.67
N GLU A 182 1.38 9.07 -2.62
CA GLU A 182 0.27 9.97 -2.33
C GLU A 182 0.04 10.95 -3.47
N THR A 183 1.11 11.53 -4.01
CA THR A 183 1.03 12.41 -5.18
C THR A 183 0.47 11.66 -6.41
N MET A 184 0.95 10.45 -6.68
CA MET A 184 0.51 9.64 -7.82
C MET A 184 -0.95 9.17 -7.69
N VAL A 185 -1.36 8.76 -6.48
CA VAL A 185 -2.74 8.35 -6.20
C VAL A 185 -3.68 9.56 -6.22
N THR A 186 -3.24 10.71 -5.72
CA THR A 186 -4.04 11.96 -5.76
C THR A 186 -4.28 12.38 -7.21
N GLY A 187 -3.26 12.35 -8.06
CA GLY A 187 -3.43 12.64 -9.50
C GLY A 187 -4.39 11.67 -10.20
N LEU A 188 -4.38 10.38 -9.82
CA LEU A 188 -5.33 9.40 -10.36
C LEU A 188 -6.77 9.64 -9.86
N GLU A 189 -6.94 10.06 -8.61
CA GLU A 189 -8.25 10.43 -8.04
C GLU A 189 -8.81 11.69 -8.69
N GLU A 190 -7.99 12.73 -8.87
CA GLU A 190 -8.38 13.96 -9.56
C GLU A 190 -8.84 13.66 -11.00
N GLU A 191 -8.08 12.84 -11.74
CA GLU A 191 -8.46 12.41 -13.09
C GLU A 191 -9.76 11.59 -13.11
N LEU A 192 -9.99 10.74 -12.10
CA LEU A 192 -11.21 9.95 -11.99
C LEU A 192 -12.43 10.81 -11.64
N ASP A 193 -12.28 11.80 -10.75
CA ASP A 193 -13.34 12.72 -10.34
C ASP A 193 -13.76 13.64 -11.49
N GLU A 194 -12.79 14.15 -12.27
CA GLU A 194 -13.08 14.94 -13.48
C GLU A 194 -13.92 14.13 -14.48
N ARG A 195 -13.49 12.90 -14.79
CA ARG A 195 -14.19 12.00 -15.71
C ARG A 195 -15.56 11.57 -15.21
N ARG A 196 -15.72 11.45 -13.90
CA ARG A 196 -17.02 11.16 -13.29
C ARG A 196 -17.98 12.34 -13.46
N ARG A 197 -17.50 13.58 -13.28
CA ARG A 197 -18.33 14.78 -13.51
C ARG A 197 -18.79 14.86 -14.96
N GLU A 198 -17.91 14.58 -15.92
CA GLU A 198 -18.26 14.50 -17.35
C GLU A 198 -19.33 13.43 -17.63
N ALA A 199 -19.24 12.27 -16.97
CA ALA A 199 -20.20 11.19 -17.14
C ALA A 199 -21.59 11.57 -16.59
N GLU A 200 -21.63 12.22 -15.43
CA GLU A 200 -22.87 12.72 -14.80
C GLU A 200 -23.53 13.83 -15.66
N GLU A 201 -22.73 14.74 -16.24
CA GLU A 201 -23.20 15.77 -17.19
C GLU A 201 -23.75 15.14 -18.50
N SER A 202 -23.15 14.06 -18.97
CA SER A 202 -23.58 13.32 -20.18
C SER A 202 -24.88 12.54 -19.95
N GLU A 203 -25.07 11.95 -18.77
CA GLU A 203 -26.32 11.26 -18.42
C GLU A 203 -27.50 12.25 -18.24
N GLY A 204 -27.24 13.42 -17.67
CA GLY A 204 -28.25 14.48 -17.51
C GLY A 204 -28.72 15.10 -18.83
N SER A 205 -27.85 15.17 -19.85
CA SER A 205 -28.20 15.70 -21.17
C SER A 205 -29.01 14.71 -22.03
N ILE A 206 -28.82 13.39 -21.85
CA ILE A 206 -29.62 12.35 -22.52
C ILE A 206 -31.08 12.34 -22.01
N GLN A 207 -31.33 12.64 -20.74
CA GLN A 207 -32.69 12.70 -20.19
C GLN A 207 -33.52 13.87 -20.75
N ILE A 208 -32.88 14.98 -21.15
CA ILE A 208 -33.57 16.15 -21.70
C ILE A 208 -33.98 15.94 -23.18
N GLN A 209 -33.39 14.96 -23.86
CA GLN A 209 -33.62 14.69 -25.29
C GLN A 209 -34.62 13.57 -25.60
N ILE A 210 -35.33 13.00 -24.62
CA ILE A 210 -36.46 12.10 -24.91
C ILE A 210 -37.71 12.97 -25.09
N PRO A 211 -38.16 13.29 -26.32
CA PRO A 211 -39.44 13.96 -26.50
C PRO A 211 -40.54 13.06 -25.95
N ASP A 212 -41.37 13.63 -25.08
CA ASP A 212 -42.60 13.04 -24.59
C ASP A 212 -43.42 12.55 -25.80
N VAL A 213 -43.48 11.24 -26.00
CA VAL A 213 -44.29 10.65 -27.08
C VAL A 213 -45.74 10.74 -26.60
N PRO A 214 -46.62 11.52 -27.26
CA PRO A 214 -48.00 11.63 -26.82
C PRO A 214 -48.66 10.25 -26.91
N GLU A 215 -49.10 9.80 -25.74
CA GLU A 215 -49.84 8.58 -25.50
C GLU A 215 -51.04 8.50 -26.45
N ARG A 216 -50.96 7.65 -27.48
CA ARG A 216 -52.11 7.38 -28.35
C ARG A 216 -53.15 6.62 -27.53
N ARG A 217 -54.15 7.36 -27.03
CA ARG A 217 -55.42 6.81 -26.59
C ARG A 217 -55.98 5.88 -27.67
N LYS A 218 -56.32 4.66 -27.26
CA LYS A 218 -57.34 3.83 -27.89
C LYS A 218 -58.41 3.53 -26.86
#